data_AF-A0A533BCX5-F1
#
_entry.id   AF-A0A533BCX5-F1
#
_cell.length_a   1.000
_cell.length_b   1.000
_cell.length_c   1.000
_cell.angle_alpha   90.00
_cell.angle_beta   90.00
_cell.angle_gamma   90.00
#
_symmetry.space_group_name_H-M   'P 1'
#
loop_
_entity.id
_entity.type
_entity.pdbx_description
1 polymer ?
#
loop_
_entity_poly.entity_id
_entity_poly.type
_entity_poly.pdbx_seq_one_letter_code
_entity_poly.pdbx_strand_id
1 'polypeptide(L)' 'MIMASPEAHKPKSRPRRGKTQDLPPAAPEVAGDPIHYCEDLSDRVSQRAYALYVERGYRDGCALQDWLDAEREYGP' A
#
# COMPACT_ATOMS: atom_id res chain seq x y z
N MET A 1 2.94 25.83 -30.95
CA MET A 1 3.98 24.79 -30.87
C MET A 1 5.05 25.21 -29.88
N ILE A 2 5.12 24.59 -28.70
CA ILE A 2 6.36 24.43 -27.93
C ILE A 2 6.30 23.02 -27.32
N MET A 3 7.38 22.26 -27.48
CA MET A 3 7.45 20.82 -27.35
C MET A 3 7.45 20.30 -25.90
N ALA A 4 7.09 19.02 -25.80
CA ALA A 4 7.10 18.17 -24.62
C ALA A 4 8.40 18.23 -23.80
N SER A 5 8.24 18.21 -22.47
CA SER A 5 9.26 17.72 -21.55
C SER A 5 8.64 16.53 -20.79
N PRO A 6 9.03 15.27 -21.09
CA PRO A 6 8.62 14.15 -20.28
C PRO A 6 9.64 14.01 -19.14
N GLU A 7 9.39 14.63 -17.99
CA GLU A 7 10.12 14.28 -16.77
C GLU A 7 9.67 12.90 -16.31
N ALA A 8 10.40 11.91 -16.82
CA ALA A 8 10.36 10.52 -16.43
C ALA A 8 10.65 10.38 -14.93
N HIS A 9 9.59 10.26 -14.13
CA HIS A 9 9.70 9.84 -12.74
C HIS A 9 9.95 8.34 -12.69
N LYS A 10 11.23 8.00 -12.84
CA LYS A 10 11.81 6.66 -12.73
C LYS A 10 11.40 6.02 -11.39
N PRO A 11 10.60 4.94 -11.36
CA PRO A 11 10.39 4.23 -10.10
C PRO A 11 11.70 3.52 -9.74
N LYS A 12 12.43 4.08 -8.77
CA LYS A 12 13.64 3.46 -8.22
C LYS A 12 13.22 2.23 -7.42
N SER A 13 13.35 1.07 -8.06
CA SER A 13 13.30 -0.23 -7.39
C SER A 13 14.23 -0.28 -6.18
N ARG A 14 13.64 -0.71 -5.06
CA ARG A 14 14.18 -1.14 -3.74
C ARG A 14 15.70 -1.38 -3.64
N PRO A 15 16.26 -1.16 -2.45
CA PRO A 15 17.10 -2.16 -1.79
C PRO A 15 16.23 -3.06 -0.89
N ARG A 16 16.26 -4.38 -1.15
CA ARG A 16 15.88 -5.39 -0.16
C ARG A 16 16.88 -5.30 0.99
N ARG A 17 16.42 -5.04 2.21
CA ARG A 17 17.22 -5.25 3.42
C ARG A 17 16.65 -6.46 4.16
N GLY A 18 17.32 -7.59 4.01
CA GLY A 18 17.11 -8.72 4.89
C GLY A 18 17.71 -8.42 6.27
N LYS A 19 16.99 -8.77 7.32
CA LYS A 19 17.60 -9.26 8.56
C LYS A 19 16.68 -10.29 9.20
N THR A 20 17.30 -11.42 9.48
CA THR A 20 16.74 -12.70 9.89
C THR A 20 16.21 -12.66 11.32
N GLN A 21 15.02 -13.25 11.48
CA GLN A 21 14.39 -13.95 12.60
C GLN A 21 15.09 -13.97 13.98
N ASP A 22 14.29 -13.70 15.02
CA ASP A 22 14.27 -14.49 16.26
C ASP A 22 12.80 -14.64 16.70
N LEU A 23 12.33 -15.87 16.90
CA LEU A 23 10.95 -16.26 17.26
C LEU A 23 10.76 -16.21 18.79
N PRO A 24 9.51 -16.14 19.28
CA PRO A 24 9.01 -17.38 19.91
C PRO A 24 7.60 -17.78 19.44
N PRO A 25 7.26 -19.09 19.55
CA PRO A 25 5.94 -19.61 19.23
C PRO A 25 4.99 -19.53 20.43
N ALA A 26 3.68 -19.54 20.13
CA ALA A 26 2.52 -19.75 21.00
C ALA A 26 1.85 -18.49 21.59
N ALA A 27 0.70 -18.13 21.03
CA ALA A 27 -0.61 -18.54 21.55
C ALA A 27 -1.73 -18.14 20.55
N PRO A 28 -2.80 -18.94 20.38
CA PRO A 28 -3.97 -18.50 19.62
C PRO A 28 -4.83 -17.65 20.56
N GLU A 29 -4.42 -16.41 20.79
CA GLU A 29 -5.19 -15.47 21.60
C GLU A 29 -6.30 -14.89 20.71
N VAL A 30 -7.42 -15.61 20.68
CA VAL A 30 -8.71 -15.18 20.18
C VAL A 30 -9.20 -14.05 21.09
N ALA A 31 -8.69 -12.86 20.84
CA ALA A 31 -9.25 -11.60 21.28
C ALA A 31 -8.91 -10.62 20.16
N GLY A 32 -9.90 -10.28 19.34
CA GLY A 32 -9.74 -9.30 18.27
C GLY A 32 -9.34 -7.96 18.88
N ASP A 33 -8.04 -7.74 19.01
CA ASP A 33 -7.48 -6.52 19.55
C ASP A 33 -7.82 -5.37 18.58
N PRO A 34 -8.24 -4.20 19.07
CA PRO A 34 -8.54 -3.06 18.21
C PRO A 34 -7.35 -2.65 17.31
N ILE A 35 -6.11 -2.96 17.70
CA ILE A 35 -4.93 -2.79 16.84
C ILE A 35 -4.97 -3.75 15.65
N HIS A 36 -5.31 -5.02 15.87
CA HIS A 36 -5.46 -6.00 14.78
C HIS A 36 -6.55 -5.64 13.78
N TYR A 37 -7.66 -5.04 14.21
CA TYR A 37 -8.69 -4.54 13.32
C TYR A 37 -8.19 -3.37 12.45
N CYS A 38 -7.38 -2.47 13.01
CA CYS A 38 -6.79 -1.35 12.29
C CYS A 38 -5.73 -1.81 11.27
N GLU A 39 -4.94 -2.83 11.63
CA GLU A 39 -4.01 -3.50 10.72
C GLU A 39 -4.75 -4.14 9.54
N ASP A 40 -5.83 -4.90 9.79
CA ASP A 40 -6.62 -5.56 8.73
C ASP A 40 -7.26 -4.55 7.77
N LEU A 41 -7.79 -3.45 8.29
CA LEU A 41 -8.31 -2.35 7.46
C LEU A 41 -7.21 -1.73 6.61
N SER A 42 -6.04 -1.46 7.20
CA SER A 42 -4.89 -0.89 6.49
C SER A 42 -4.37 -1.84 5.40
N ASP A 43 -4.37 -3.16 5.65
CA ASP A 43 -4.01 -4.19 4.68
C ASP A 43 -5.01 -4.25 3.52
N ARG A 44 -6.30 -4.06 3.77
CA ARG A 44 -7.33 -4.01 2.72
C ARG A 44 -7.24 -2.73 1.90
N VAL A 45 -7.08 -1.58 2.56
CA VAL A 45 -6.89 -0.28 1.91
C VAL A 45 -5.64 -0.29 1.04
N SER A 46 -4.51 -0.81 1.55
CA SER A 46 -3.25 -0.85 0.80
C SER A 46 -3.32 -1.77 -0.42
N GLN A 47 -3.94 -2.95 -0.29
CA GLN A 47 -4.19 -3.83 -1.44
C GLN A 47 -5.06 -3.16 -2.49
N ARG A 48 -6.11 -2.46 -2.07
CA ARG A 48 -7.02 -1.76 -2.99
C ARG A 48 -6.35 -0.57 -3.68
N ALA A 49 -5.56 0.22 -2.96
CA ALA A 49 -4.77 1.32 -3.51
C ALA A 49 -3.76 0.82 -4.55
N TYR A 50 -3.12 -0.32 -4.29
CA TYR A 50 -2.21 -0.94 -5.27
C TYR A 50 -2.96 -1.41 -6.53
N ALA A 51 -4.15 -2.01 -6.38
CA ALA A 51 -4.97 -2.39 -7.52
C ALA A 51 -5.35 -1.17 -8.38
N LEU A 52 -5.76 -0.06 -7.77
CA LEU A 52 -6.04 1.20 -8.48
C LEU A 52 -4.82 1.75 -9.22
N TYR A 53 -3.65 1.70 -8.58
CA TYR A 53 -2.38 2.10 -9.21
C TYR A 53 -2.05 1.25 -10.45
N VAL A 54 -2.29 -0.06 -10.39
CA VAL A 54 -2.11 -0.98 -11.52
C VAL A 54 -3.12 -0.71 -12.63
N GLU A 55 -4.40 -0.54 -12.31
CA GLU A 55 -5.47 -0.22 -13.27
C GLU A 55 -5.22 1.09 -14.01
N ARG A 56 -4.63 2.09 -13.31
CA ARG A 56 -4.22 3.38 -13.88
C ARG A 56 -2.94 3.30 -14.72
N GLY A 57 -2.33 2.12 -14.82
CA GLY A 57 -1.15 1.88 -15.64
C GLY A 57 0.16 2.32 -14.98
N TYR A 58 0.28 2.15 -13.66
CA TYR A 58 1.48 2.48 -12.89
C TYR A 58 1.85 3.97 -12.91
N ARG A 59 0.84 4.84 -13.04
CA ARG A 59 1.03 6.28 -13.14
C ARG A 59 1.56 6.87 -11.84
N ASP A 60 2.75 7.46 -11.90
CA ASP A 60 3.33 8.12 -10.73
C ASP A 60 2.53 9.38 -10.34
N GLY A 61 2.64 9.79 -9.08
CA GLY A 61 1.91 10.94 -8.53
C GLY A 61 0.48 10.67 -8.09
N CYS A 62 -0.11 9.52 -8.43
CA CYS A 62 -1.47 9.15 -8.02
C CYS A 62 -1.55 8.34 -6.72
N ALA A 63 -0.43 7.88 -6.17
CA ALA A 63 -0.41 6.94 -5.03
C ALA A 63 -1.22 7.43 -3.80
N LEU A 64 -1.15 8.72 -3.47
CA LEU A 64 -1.94 9.28 -2.37
C LEU A 64 -3.44 9.29 -2.69
N GLN A 65 -3.80 9.64 -3.92
CA GLN A 65 -5.19 9.64 -4.37
C GLN A 65 -5.75 8.22 -4.44
N ASP A 66 -4.95 7.25 -4.92
CA ASP A 66 -5.31 5.83 -4.96
C ASP A 66 -5.56 5.28 -3.54
N TRP A 67 -4.77 5.74 -2.56
CA TRP A 67 -4.95 5.38 -1.16
C TRP A 67 -6.23 5.99 -0.55
N LEU A 68 -6.51 7.27 -0.81
CA LEU A 68 -7.75 7.92 -0.35
C LEU A 68 -9.00 7.35 -1.02
N ASP A 69 -8.92 7.02 -2.32
CA ASP A 69 -10.01 6.35 -3.05
C ASP A 69 -10.26 4.96 -2.45
N ALA A 70 -9.21 4.22 -2.08
CA ALA A 70 -9.32 2.94 -1.40
C ALA A 70 -9.95 3.06 0.00
N GLU A 71 -9.53 4.03 0.82
CA GLU A 71 -10.14 4.27 2.14
C GLU A 71 -11.63 4.58 2.05
N ARG A 72 -12.07 5.36 1.04
CA ARG A 72 -13.50 5.66 0.83
C ARG A 72 -14.34 4.44 0.53
N GLU A 73 -13.78 3.39 -0.04
CA GLU A 73 -14.50 2.14 -0.32
C GLU A 73 -14.76 1.31 0.95
N TYR A 74 -13.96 1.54 2.00
CA TYR A 74 -14.08 0.85 3.29
C TYR A 74 -14.61 1.74 4.43
N GLY A 75 -14.97 3.00 4.14
CA GLY A 75 -15.66 3.90 5.06
C GLY A 75 -17.19 3.66 5.08
N PRO A 76 -17.88 4.02 6.19
CA PRO A 76 -19.33 3.85 6.35
C PRO A 76 -20.17 4.77 5.43
#